data_AF-A0A1H7EI59-F1
#
_entry.id   AF-A0A1H7EI59-F1
#
_cell.length_a   1.000
_cell.length_b   1.000
_cell.length_c   1.000
_cell.angle_alpha   90.00
_cell.angle_beta   90.00
_cell.angle_gamma   90.00
#
_symmetry.space_group_name_H-M   'P 1'
#
loop_
_entity.id
_entity.type
_entity.pdbx_description
1 polymer ?
#
loop_
_entity_poly.entity_id
_entity_poly.type
_entity_poly.pdbx_seq_one_letter_code
_entity_poly.pdbx_strand_id
1 'polypeptide(L)' 'MKKDGEIKLLREERRKGVTQKLAAARTGMSERTARKYERAGKLPSQMKKPRTHRTRENPFSLDWPWVEEQLQRD' A
#
# COMPACT_ATOMS: atom_id res chain seq x y z
N MET A 1 6.33 3.31 0.38
CA MET A 1 5.04 3.80 -0.17
C MET A 1 4.63 5.01 0.66
N LYS A 2 4.17 6.09 0.04
CA LYS A 2 3.74 7.30 0.77
C LYS A 2 2.58 6.99 1.72
N LYS A 3 2.51 7.71 2.83
CA LYS A 3 1.44 7.59 3.83
C LYS A 3 0.25 8.45 3.43
N ASP A 4 -0.93 8.06 3.88
CA ASP A 4 -2.16 8.81 3.59
C ASP A 4 -2.11 10.25 4.11
N GLY A 5 -1.46 10.47 5.27
CA GLY A 5 -1.27 11.80 5.84
C GLY A 5 -0.51 12.75 4.91
N GLU A 6 0.57 12.28 4.26
CA GLU A 6 1.35 13.10 3.30
C GLU A 6 0.49 13.50 2.09
N ILE A 7 -0.40 12.61 1.63
CA ILE A 7 -1.29 12.88 0.49
C ILE A 7 -2.46 13.79 0.87
N LYS A 8 -2.96 13.70 2.11
CA LYS A 8 -3.94 14.65 2.64
C LYS A 8 -3.34 16.06 2.73
N LEU A 9 -2.11 16.18 3.25
CA LEU A 9 -1.39 17.45 3.30
C LEU A 9 -1.15 18.02 1.90
N LEU A 10 -0.74 17.19 0.94
CA LEU A 10 -0.59 17.60 -0.47
C LEU A 10 -1.90 18.20 -1.02
N ARG A 11 -3.04 17.54 -0.79
CA ARG A 11 -4.34 18.03 -1.24
C ARG A 11 -4.75 19.33 -0.58
N GLU A 12 -4.43 19.50 0.70
CA GLU A 12 -4.66 20.75 1.42
C GLU A 12 -3.86 21.89 0.81
N GLU A 13 -2.56 21.70 0.57
CA GLU A 13 -1.69 22.70 -0.07
C GLU A 13 -2.18 23.04 -1.48
N ARG A 14 -2.64 22.05 -2.25
CA ARG A 14 -3.22 22.28 -3.58
C ARG A 14 -4.53 23.06 -3.53
N ARG A 15 -5.37 22.86 -2.50
CA ARG A 15 -6.58 23.68 -2.27
C ARG A 15 -6.25 25.12 -1.90
N LYS A 16 -5.13 25.37 -1.25
CA LYS A 16 -4.61 26.73 -0.96
C LYS A 16 -4.06 27.44 -2.21
N GLY A 17 -4.12 26.84 -3.40
CA GLY A 17 -3.62 27.41 -4.65
C GLY A 17 -2.11 27.23 -4.88
N VAL A 18 -1.42 26.47 -4.02
CA VAL A 18 0.02 26.22 -4.14
C VAL A 18 0.32 25.39 -5.39
N THR A 19 1.40 25.73 -6.11
CA THR A 19 1.82 24.97 -7.29
C THR A 19 2.16 23.52 -6.91
N GLN A 20 1.97 22.59 -7.86
CA GLN A 20 2.26 21.17 -7.63
C GLN A 20 3.70 20.94 -7.14
N LYS A 21 4.66 21.66 -7.74
CA LYS A 21 6.08 21.61 -7.36
C LYS A 21 6.31 22.01 -5.90
N LEU A 22 5.74 23.13 -5.48
CA LEU A 22 5.91 23.62 -4.12
C LEU A 22 5.18 22.75 -3.10
N ALA A 23 3.97 22.27 -3.43
CA ALA A 23 3.22 21.34 -2.57
C ALA A 23 3.95 19.99 -2.41
N ALA A 24 4.57 19.49 -3.49
CA ALA A 24 5.39 18.28 -3.46
C ALA A 24 6.65 18.47 -2.58
N ALA A 25 7.34 19.61 -2.72
CA ALA A 25 8.49 19.96 -1.89
C ALA A 25 8.11 20.07 -0.39
N ARG A 26 7.01 20.76 -0.07
CA ARG A 26 6.50 20.91 1.31
C ARG A 26 6.13 19.57 1.95
N THR A 27 5.64 18.62 1.16
CA THR A 27 5.25 17.28 1.64
C THR A 27 6.36 16.24 1.54
N GLY A 28 7.59 16.66 1.18
CA GLY A 28 8.74 15.76 1.08
C GLY A 28 8.56 14.67 0.01
N MET A 29 7.87 14.96 -1.10
CA MET A 29 7.68 14.02 -2.21
C MET A 29 8.10 14.62 -3.54
N SER A 30 8.39 13.75 -4.51
CA SER A 30 8.70 14.21 -5.87
C SER A 30 7.45 14.69 -6.59
N GLU A 31 7.61 15.63 -7.53
CA GLU A 31 6.53 16.10 -8.41
C GLU A 31 5.83 14.94 -9.14
N ARG A 32 6.60 13.94 -9.57
CA ARG A 32 6.07 12.71 -10.19
C ARG A 32 5.11 11.97 -9.26
N THR A 33 5.42 11.94 -7.97
CA THR A 33 4.59 11.29 -6.95
C THR A 33 3.32 12.09 -6.69
N ALA A 34 3.43 13.41 -6.53
CA ALA A 34 2.27 14.30 -6.41
C ALA A 34 1.33 14.12 -7.61
N ARG A 35 1.86 14.16 -8.84
CA ARG A 35 1.10 13.95 -10.08
C ARG A 35 0.39 12.61 -10.14
N LYS A 36 1.06 11.54 -9.70
CA LYS A 36 0.46 10.20 -9.63
C LYS A 36 -0.78 10.20 -8.74
N TYR A 37 -0.69 10.77 -7.54
CA TYR A 37 -1.81 10.75 -6.59
C TYR A 37 -2.92 11.75 -6.92
N GLU A 38 -2.59 12.89 -7.52
CA GLU A 38 -3.58 13.83 -8.06
C GLU A 38 -4.40 13.18 -9.17
N ARG A 39 -3.75 12.52 -10.15
CA ARG A 39 -4.44 11.80 -11.22
C ARG A 39 -5.26 10.61 -10.70
N ALA A 40 -4.74 9.89 -9.72
CA ALA A 40 -5.41 8.71 -9.19
C ALA A 40 -6.65 9.06 -8.36
N GLY A 41 -6.74 10.27 -7.78
CA GLY A 41 -7.84 10.69 -6.91
C GLY A 41 -7.96 9.89 -5.60
N LYS A 42 -7.07 8.92 -5.36
CA LYS A 42 -7.12 7.96 -4.25
C LYS A 42 -5.95 8.14 -3.29
N LEU A 43 -6.14 7.69 -2.06
CA LEU A 43 -5.07 7.59 -1.06
C LEU A 43 -4.19 6.36 -1.32
N PRO A 44 -2.93 6.38 -0.87
CA PRO A 44 -2.05 5.22 -0.94
C PRO A 44 -2.70 3.95 -0.37
N SER A 45 -3.37 4.02 0.78
CA SER A 45 -4.11 2.89 1.37
C SER A 45 -5.16 2.30 0.42
N GLN A 46 -5.94 3.14 -0.26
CA GLN A 46 -6.98 2.75 -1.21
C GLN A 46 -6.43 2.15 -2.51
N MET A 47 -5.15 2.38 -2.81
CA MET A 47 -4.46 1.81 -3.97
C MET A 47 -3.72 0.51 -3.64
N LYS A 48 -3.63 0.13 -2.36
CA LYS A 48 -3.02 -1.15 -1.97
C LYS A 48 -3.91 -2.28 -2.49
N LYS A 49 -3.44 -3.01 -3.49
CA LYS A 49 -4.01 -4.29 -3.85
C LYS A 49 -3.47 -5.35 -2.90
N PRO A 50 -4.31 -6.21 -2.31
CA PRO A 50 -3.83 -7.36 -1.56
C PRO A 50 -2.96 -8.20 -2.50
N ARG A 51 -1.76 -8.57 -2.03
CA ARG A 51 -0.87 -9.47 -2.78
C ARG A 51 -1.44 -10.87 -2.65
N THR A 52 -2.01 -11.41 -3.73
CA THR A 52 -2.64 -12.74 -3.73
C THR A 52 -1.65 -13.86 -4.02
N HIS A 53 -0.40 -13.55 -4.35
CA HIS A 53 0.52 -14.55 -4.88
C HIS A 53 1.29 -15.24 -3.75
N ARG A 54 0.85 -16.44 -3.38
CA ARG A 54 1.77 -17.57 -3.27
C ARG A 54 1.93 -18.11 -4.70
N THR A 55 3.08 -17.91 -5.32
CA THR A 55 3.37 -18.46 -6.66
C THR A 55 3.68 -19.95 -6.63
N ARG A 56 3.78 -20.55 -5.42
CA ARG A 56 4.05 -21.96 -5.20
C ARG A 56 2.92 -22.55 -4.35
N GLU A 57 2.45 -23.72 -4.73
CA GLU A 57 1.57 -24.54 -3.89
C GLU A 57 2.24 -24.82 -2.54
N ASN A 58 1.44 -25.01 -1.49
CA ASN A 58 1.98 -25.26 -0.16
C ASN A 58 2.77 -26.59 -0.19
N PRO A 59 4.10 -26.59 0.00
CA PRO A 59 4.89 -27.82 -0.05
C PRO A 59 4.54 -28.79 1.08
N PHE A 60 3.95 -28.29 2.17
CA PHE A 60 3.52 -29.07 3.33
C PHE A 60 2.02 -29.40 3.31
N SER A 61 1.36 -29.25 2.16
CA SER A 61 -0.07 -29.59 2.03
C SER A 61 -0.33 -31.07 2.34
N LEU A 62 0.61 -31.95 2.00
CA LEU A 62 0.53 -33.39 2.25
C LEU A 62 0.93 -33.79 3.68
N ASP A 63 1.68 -32.95 4.39
CA ASP A 63 2.17 -33.24 5.74
C ASP A 63 1.15 -32.85 6.82
N TRP A 64 0.20 -31.96 6.49
CA TRP A 64 -0.80 -31.49 7.45
C TRP A 64 -1.67 -32.61 8.07
N PRO A 65 -2.16 -33.60 7.30
CA PRO A 65 -2.88 -34.73 7.87
C PRO A 65 -2.05 -35.53 8.88
N TRP A 66 -0.75 -35.68 8.64
CA TRP A 66 0.14 -36.38 9.58
C TRP A 66 0.31 -35.59 10.89
N VAL A 67 0.46 -34.27 10.82
CA VAL A 67 0.57 -33.42 12.02
C VAL A 67 -0.73 -33.44 12.84
N GLU A 68 -1.89 -33.41 12.18
CA GLU A 68 -3.20 -33.50 12.85
C GLU A 68 -3.35 -34.82 13.62
N GLU A 69 -2.90 -35.93 13.03
CA GLU A 69 -2.90 -37.23 13.70
C GLU A 69 -2.00 -37.25 14.95
N GLN A 70 -0.84 -36.58 14.92
CA GLN A 70 0.03 -36.50 16.10
C GLN A 70 -0.61 -35.67 17.22
N LEU A 71 -1.27 -34.56 16.88
CA LEU A 71 -1.92 -33.67 17.87
C LEU A 71 -3.14 -34.30 18.54
N GLN A 72 -3.80 -35.28 17.91
CA GLN A 72 -4.93 -36.01 18.49
C GLN A 72 -4.51 -37.16 19.40
N ARG A 73 -3.25 -37.61 19.33
CA ARG A 73 -2.72 -38.71 20.15
C ARG A 73 -2.23 -38.26 21.52
N ASP A 74 -2.03 -36.96 21.72
CA ASP A 74 -1.76 -36.33 23.03
C ASP A 74 -3.07 -35.93 23.73
#